data_AF-A0A7Z9ZZU0-F1
#
_entry.id   AF-A0A7Z9ZZU0-F1
#
_cell.length_a   1.000
_cell.length_b   1.000
_cell.length_c   1.000
_cell.angle_alpha   90.00
_cell.angle_beta   90.00
_cell.angle_gamma   90.00
#
_symmetry.space_group_name_H-M   'P 1'
#
loop_
_entity.id
_entity.type
_entity.pdbx_description
1 polymer ?
#
loop_
_entity_poly.entity_id
_entity_poly.type
_entity_poly.pdbx_seq_one_letter_code
_entity_poly.pdbx_strand_id
1 'polypeptide(L)'
;MTWRAMAVVLLLVGGMWSDVLGEFQGLPDEVLREVRDRKALPRGRYTFVKSWEAEGEGYGHKTGRKIADKEASGGAVWEVREWRDVPGHALYGPYVQLPAGDYVAFFRVKLMGAPVGEVVAEVDACVEYGRRVLNFRQVADVDLVPGKFVQIPLAFRYPGGKLECRLWWPGMGSLRVDKVALFKVEGARLEEVIKRAPRPVPSGEPSGLAYRAEPRPFPDLFPRSKPPSPRLVVADVRKLPRDWKLALVTLQGIVNRERPTLYMLFFSTDEFWLEWLRKRGWVKEIEAVSDPRILLKRFGKFVKGMVIYD
;
A
#
# COMPACT_ATOMS: atom_id res chain seq x y z
N MET A 1 24.44 -67.18 -23.76
CA MET A 1 23.46 -67.14 -22.66
C MET A 1 24.21 -66.72 -21.40
N THR A 2 24.22 -65.42 -21.12
CA THR A 2 24.90 -64.84 -19.95
C THR A 2 24.03 -63.71 -19.42
N TRP A 3 23.69 -63.81 -18.14
CA TRP A 3 22.73 -62.96 -17.43
C TRP A 3 23.26 -61.53 -17.30
N ARG A 4 22.41 -60.54 -17.65
CA ARG A 4 22.64 -59.12 -17.35
C ARG A 4 22.07 -58.80 -15.97
N ALA A 5 22.94 -58.38 -15.05
CA ALA A 5 22.55 -57.79 -13.78
C ALA A 5 21.94 -56.39 -14.00
N MET A 6 20.71 -56.17 -13.52
CA MET A 6 20.15 -54.84 -13.33
C MET A 6 20.60 -54.31 -11.97
N ALA A 7 21.48 -53.31 -11.97
CA ALA A 7 21.72 -52.47 -10.81
C ALA A 7 20.63 -51.40 -10.75
N VAL A 8 19.76 -51.48 -9.75
CA VAL A 8 18.81 -50.42 -9.41
C VAL A 8 19.60 -49.33 -8.68
N VAL A 9 19.80 -48.19 -9.33
CA VAL A 9 20.32 -46.98 -8.70
C VAL A 9 19.16 -46.33 -7.93
N LEU A 10 19.12 -46.56 -6.62
CA LEU A 10 18.33 -45.77 -5.68
C LEU A 10 19.06 -44.44 -5.48
N LEU A 11 18.65 -43.41 -6.23
CA LEU A 11 19.04 -42.03 -5.98
C LEU A 11 18.36 -41.56 -4.70
N LEU A 12 19.16 -41.46 -3.62
CA LEU A 12 18.85 -40.73 -2.40
C LEU A 12 18.57 -39.26 -2.75
N VAL A 13 17.30 -38.88 -2.87
CA VAL A 13 16.85 -37.49 -2.82
C VAL A 13 16.82 -37.08 -1.34
N GLY A 14 17.99 -36.91 -0.76
CA GLY A 14 18.19 -36.48 0.62
C GLY A 14 19.23 -35.37 0.66
N GLY A 15 18.86 -34.16 0.26
CA GLY A 15 19.85 -33.08 0.12
C GLY A 15 19.30 -31.68 -0.09
N MET A 16 18.06 -31.38 0.36
CA MET A 16 17.52 -30.02 0.29
C MET A 16 16.59 -29.63 1.45
N TRP A 17 16.61 -30.39 2.55
CA TRP A 17 15.74 -30.15 3.71
C TRP A 17 16.50 -29.73 4.98
N SER A 18 17.83 -29.84 5.03
CA SER A 18 18.61 -29.56 6.25
C SER A 18 18.97 -28.09 6.46
N ASP A 19 19.08 -27.28 5.41
CA ASP A 19 19.57 -25.89 5.54
C ASP A 19 18.46 -24.86 5.84
N VAL A 20 17.19 -25.22 5.63
CA VAL A 20 16.04 -24.34 5.94
C VAL A 20 15.63 -24.42 7.41
N LEU A 21 16.02 -25.49 8.12
CA LEU A 21 15.62 -25.73 9.52
C LEU A 21 16.36 -24.84 10.55
N GLY A 22 17.39 -24.10 10.14
CA GLY A 22 18.22 -23.30 11.05
C GLY A 22 17.85 -21.82 11.18
N GLU A 23 17.31 -21.18 10.14
CA GLU A 23 17.20 -19.71 10.12
C GLU A 23 15.98 -19.15 10.86
N PHE A 24 14.84 -19.88 10.85
CA PHE A 24 13.57 -19.44 11.45
C PHE A 24 12.96 -20.51 12.36
N GLN A 25 13.78 -21.11 13.22
CA GLN A 25 13.39 -22.23 14.09
C GLN A 25 12.13 -21.88 14.89
N GLY A 26 11.10 -22.73 14.86
CA GLY A 26 9.86 -22.56 15.64
C GLY A 26 8.78 -21.70 14.97
N LEU A 27 9.02 -21.16 13.79
CA LEU A 27 7.99 -20.52 12.97
C LEU A 27 7.24 -21.58 12.14
N PRO A 28 5.89 -21.68 12.21
CA PRO A 28 5.14 -22.67 11.45
C PRO A 28 5.26 -22.48 9.92
N ASP A 29 5.33 -23.60 9.18
CA ASP A 29 5.41 -23.59 7.71
C ASP A 29 4.25 -22.88 7.02
N GLU A 30 3.05 -22.93 7.63
CA GLU A 30 1.88 -22.19 7.14
C GLU A 30 2.07 -20.67 7.19
N VAL A 31 2.70 -20.14 8.25
CA VAL A 31 3.03 -18.71 8.35
C VAL A 31 4.12 -18.39 7.34
N LEU A 32 5.18 -19.20 7.30
CA LEU A 32 6.34 -18.96 6.42
C LEU A 32 6.00 -19.01 4.93
N ARG A 33 5.02 -19.83 4.52
CA ARG A 33 4.53 -19.90 3.13
C ARG A 33 3.80 -18.65 2.67
N GLU A 34 3.17 -17.94 3.59
CA GLU A 34 2.43 -16.71 3.30
C GLU A 34 3.29 -15.44 3.47
N VAL A 35 4.53 -15.55 3.97
CA VAL A 35 5.49 -14.45 4.00
C VAL A 35 6.12 -14.25 2.61
N ARG A 36 5.83 -13.11 2.00
CA ARG A 36 6.35 -12.71 0.67
C ARG A 36 7.84 -12.38 0.68
N ASP A 37 8.27 -11.53 1.62
CA ASP A 37 9.65 -11.10 1.75
C ASP A 37 10.28 -11.71 3.00
N ARG A 38 10.98 -12.84 2.82
CA ARG A 38 11.69 -13.52 3.92
C ARG A 38 12.87 -12.73 4.44
N LYS A 39 13.39 -11.74 3.70
CA LYS A 39 14.48 -10.87 4.20
C LYS A 39 14.00 -9.92 5.30
N ALA A 40 12.69 -9.70 5.40
CA ALA A 40 12.08 -8.93 6.48
C ALA A 40 11.95 -9.73 7.80
N LEU A 41 12.27 -11.04 7.79
CA LEU A 41 12.24 -11.87 8.99
C LEU A 41 13.59 -11.86 9.69
N PRO A 42 13.64 -11.52 11.00
CA PRO A 42 14.85 -11.72 11.77
C PRO A 42 15.17 -13.21 11.92
N ARG A 43 16.43 -13.58 11.70
CA ARG A 43 16.88 -14.95 11.96
C ARG A 43 16.93 -15.20 13.46
N GLY A 44 16.42 -16.34 13.91
CA GLY A 44 16.37 -16.67 15.33
C GLY A 44 15.37 -17.77 15.66
N ARG A 45 15.19 -18.00 16.97
CA ARG A 45 14.20 -18.94 17.49
C ARG A 45 12.90 -18.21 17.80
N TYR A 46 11.84 -18.60 17.10
CA TYR A 46 10.48 -18.12 17.28
C TYR A 46 9.74 -18.97 18.30
N THR A 47 9.04 -18.32 19.21
CA THR A 47 8.10 -18.96 20.14
C THR A 47 6.76 -18.27 20.01
N PHE A 48 5.71 -19.03 19.67
CA PHE A 48 4.36 -18.50 19.58
C PHE A 48 3.92 -17.95 20.94
N VAL A 49 3.33 -16.75 20.93
CA VAL A 49 2.82 -16.09 22.13
C VAL A 49 1.32 -16.14 22.14
N LYS A 50 0.69 -15.54 21.13
CA LYS A 50 -0.76 -15.43 21.01
C LYS A 50 -1.17 -14.98 19.61
N SER A 51 -2.41 -15.26 19.23
CA SER A 51 -3.07 -14.67 18.06
C SER A 51 -4.38 -14.01 18.45
N TRP A 52 -4.77 -13.00 17.68
CA TRP A 52 -6.06 -12.32 17.81
C TRP A 52 -6.67 -12.21 16.42
N GLU A 53 -7.87 -12.77 16.26
CA GLU A 53 -8.69 -12.58 15.07
C GLU A 53 -9.04 -11.10 14.94
N ALA A 54 -9.01 -10.57 13.71
CA ALA A 54 -9.18 -9.16 13.42
C ALA A 54 -10.53 -8.66 13.92
N GLU A 55 -11.58 -9.45 13.75
CA GLU A 55 -12.95 -9.18 14.16
C GLU A 55 -13.29 -9.62 15.59
N GLY A 56 -12.31 -10.13 16.33
CA GLY A 56 -12.46 -10.58 17.70
C GLY A 56 -12.38 -9.44 18.72
N GLU A 57 -12.72 -9.74 19.97
CA GLU A 57 -12.74 -8.76 21.09
C GLU A 57 -11.38 -8.13 21.41
N GLY A 58 -10.29 -8.71 20.89
CA GLY A 58 -8.94 -8.16 21.04
C GLY A 58 -8.72 -6.87 20.26
N TYR A 59 -9.52 -6.56 19.25
CA TYR A 59 -9.35 -5.37 18.43
C TYR A 59 -10.57 -4.46 18.46
N GLY A 60 -10.29 -3.16 18.50
CA GLY A 60 -11.25 -2.13 18.14
C GLY A 60 -11.05 -1.68 16.70
N HIS A 61 -12.10 -1.06 16.15
CA HIS A 61 -12.14 -0.60 14.76
C HIS A 61 -12.67 0.83 14.66
N LYS A 62 -12.03 1.66 13.82
CA LYS A 62 -12.53 3.01 13.47
C LYS A 62 -13.09 3.07 12.05
N THR A 63 -12.84 2.06 11.25
CA THR A 63 -13.30 1.93 9.86
C THR A 63 -13.41 0.47 9.48
N GLY A 64 -14.12 0.16 8.40
CA GLY A 64 -14.35 -1.19 7.91
C GLY A 64 -15.48 -1.93 8.64
N ARG A 65 -15.59 -3.23 8.38
CA ARG A 65 -16.65 -4.10 8.91
C ARG A 65 -16.25 -5.57 8.90
N LYS A 66 -16.86 -6.35 9.79
CA LYS A 66 -16.78 -7.81 9.77
C LYS A 66 -17.48 -8.38 8.53
N ILE A 67 -16.81 -9.27 7.81
CA ILE A 67 -17.35 -10.01 6.65
C ILE A 67 -16.96 -11.48 6.77
N ALA A 68 -17.85 -12.40 6.37
CA ALA A 68 -17.52 -13.81 6.30
C ALA A 68 -16.51 -14.10 5.18
N ASP A 69 -15.48 -14.88 5.46
CA ASP A 69 -14.49 -15.33 4.47
C ASP A 69 -14.07 -16.75 4.84
N LYS A 70 -14.25 -17.70 3.92
CA LYS A 70 -14.01 -19.13 4.18
C LYS A 70 -12.52 -19.47 4.32
N GLU A 71 -11.63 -18.59 3.86
CA GLU A 71 -10.19 -18.77 3.94
C GLU A 71 -9.59 -18.11 5.19
N ALA A 72 -10.43 -17.42 5.98
CA ALA A 72 -10.06 -16.81 7.24
C ALA A 72 -10.00 -17.85 8.37
N SER A 73 -9.10 -17.62 9.33
CA SER A 73 -8.86 -18.55 10.44
C SER A 73 -10.10 -18.69 11.33
N GLY A 74 -10.79 -17.58 11.62
CA GLY A 74 -12.05 -17.54 12.35
C GLY A 74 -13.32 -17.64 11.48
N GLY A 75 -13.18 -17.90 10.17
CA GLY A 75 -14.30 -17.87 9.21
C GLY A 75 -14.84 -16.47 8.89
N ALA A 76 -14.22 -15.42 9.43
CA ALA A 76 -14.53 -14.03 9.17
C ALA A 76 -13.25 -13.19 9.14
N VAL A 77 -13.35 -12.02 8.51
CA VAL A 77 -12.29 -11.01 8.40
C VAL A 77 -12.84 -9.65 8.77
N TRP A 78 -11.94 -8.71 9.03
CA TRP A 78 -12.25 -7.29 8.99
C TRP A 78 -11.93 -6.70 7.60
N GLU A 79 -12.95 -6.21 6.89
CA GLU A 79 -12.84 -5.66 5.53
C GLU A 79 -12.91 -4.13 5.54
N VAL A 80 -12.01 -3.49 4.79
CA VAL A 80 -12.06 -2.07 4.43
C VAL A 80 -12.13 -1.94 2.90
N ARG A 81 -13.04 -1.09 2.39
CA ARG A 81 -13.24 -0.92 0.95
C ARG A 81 -13.06 0.52 0.51
N GLU A 82 -12.27 0.69 -0.55
CA GLU A 82 -12.16 1.96 -1.27
C GLU A 82 -13.55 2.48 -1.66
N TRP A 83 -13.72 3.81 -1.66
CA TRP A 83 -14.95 4.51 -2.05
C TRP A 83 -16.19 4.24 -1.18
N ARG A 84 -16.07 3.41 -0.13
CA ARG A 84 -17.15 3.10 0.78
C ARG A 84 -16.83 3.51 2.21
N ASP A 85 -15.67 3.09 2.69
CA ASP A 85 -15.24 3.32 4.06
C ASP A 85 -14.30 4.54 4.12
N VAL A 86 -14.22 5.18 5.27
CA VAL A 86 -13.34 6.34 5.49
C VAL A 86 -11.94 5.89 5.95
N PRO A 87 -10.85 6.60 5.60
CA PRO A 87 -9.52 6.30 6.13
C PRO A 87 -9.52 6.24 7.66
N GLY A 88 -8.82 5.27 8.24
CA GLY A 88 -8.96 4.96 9.65
C GLY A 88 -8.14 3.78 10.13
N HIS A 89 -8.06 3.61 11.46
CA HIS A 89 -7.53 2.38 12.05
C HIS A 89 -8.52 1.25 11.76
N ALA A 90 -8.14 0.37 10.84
CA ALA A 90 -8.84 -0.88 10.61
C ALA A 90 -8.67 -1.82 11.80
N LEU A 91 -7.53 -1.76 12.50
CA LEU A 91 -7.29 -2.43 13.78
C LEU A 91 -6.57 -1.49 14.76
N TYR A 92 -7.03 -1.45 16.02
CA TYR A 92 -6.29 -0.90 17.16
C TYR A 92 -6.50 -1.76 18.42
N GLY A 93 -5.45 -1.96 19.22
CA GLY A 93 -5.40 -3.02 20.25
C GLY A 93 -4.16 -3.91 20.04
N PRO A 94 -3.99 -5.04 20.75
CA PRO A 94 -4.90 -5.64 21.73
C PRO A 94 -4.66 -5.24 23.19
N TYR A 95 -3.80 -4.26 23.46
CA TYR A 95 -3.49 -3.77 24.81
C TYR A 95 -2.92 -4.84 25.75
N VAL A 96 -2.14 -5.78 25.20
CA VAL A 96 -1.57 -6.91 25.96
C VAL A 96 -0.32 -6.50 26.73
N GLN A 97 -0.12 -7.03 27.93
CA GLN A 97 1.13 -6.91 28.68
C GLN A 97 1.91 -8.22 28.61
N LEU A 98 3.19 -8.14 28.28
CA LEU A 98 4.09 -9.28 28.11
C LEU A 98 5.43 -8.99 28.82
N PRO A 99 6.28 -10.00 29.02
CA PRO A 99 7.68 -9.75 29.37
C PRO A 99 8.37 -8.86 28.34
N ALA A 100 9.34 -8.05 28.76
CA ALA A 100 10.17 -7.30 27.81
C ALA A 100 10.98 -8.27 26.94
N GLY A 101 11.22 -7.89 25.68
CA GLY A 101 11.96 -8.72 24.74
C GLY A 101 11.76 -8.32 23.29
N ASP A 102 12.25 -9.17 22.39
CA ASP A 102 12.14 -9.00 20.96
C ASP A 102 10.99 -9.85 20.41
N TYR A 103 10.18 -9.25 19.53
CA TYR A 103 8.95 -9.84 19.01
C TYR A 103 8.79 -9.59 17.52
N VAL A 104 7.99 -10.45 16.88
CA VAL A 104 7.49 -10.25 15.51
C VAL A 104 5.97 -10.41 15.52
N ALA A 105 5.27 -9.37 15.09
CA ALA A 105 3.84 -9.43 14.78
C ALA A 105 3.65 -9.78 13.30
N PHE A 106 2.80 -10.74 13.01
CA PHE A 106 2.43 -11.17 11.67
C PHE A 106 0.99 -10.77 11.41
N PHE A 107 0.79 -9.78 10.55
CA PHE A 107 -0.52 -9.35 10.11
C PHE A 107 -0.89 -10.15 8.87
N ARG A 108 -1.95 -10.96 8.95
CA ARG A 108 -2.43 -11.75 7.82
C ARG A 108 -3.46 -10.95 7.02
N VAL A 109 -3.08 -10.45 5.86
CA VAL A 109 -3.84 -9.48 5.06
C VAL A 109 -4.04 -10.00 3.63
N LYS A 110 -5.20 -9.73 3.06
CA LYS A 110 -5.57 -10.06 1.67
C LYS A 110 -5.94 -8.78 0.92
N LEU A 111 -5.31 -8.54 -0.23
CA LEU A 111 -5.65 -7.46 -1.15
C LEU A 111 -6.81 -7.90 -2.05
N MET A 112 -7.82 -7.06 -2.21
CA MET A 112 -9.01 -7.39 -3.00
C MET A 112 -8.96 -6.85 -4.44
N GLY A 113 -8.12 -5.86 -4.72
CA GLY A 113 -7.98 -5.22 -6.03
C GLY A 113 -6.67 -5.57 -6.75
N ALA A 114 -6.53 -5.10 -7.99
CA ALA A 114 -5.27 -5.16 -8.72
C ALA A 114 -4.27 -4.13 -8.16
N PRO A 115 -2.98 -4.46 -8.04
CA PRO A 115 -1.97 -3.53 -7.54
C PRO A 115 -1.68 -2.44 -8.57
N VAL A 116 -1.46 -1.23 -8.07
CA VAL A 116 -1.10 -0.03 -8.82
C VAL A 116 0.20 0.61 -8.31
N GLY A 117 0.83 0.04 -7.27
CA GLY A 117 2.07 0.55 -6.67
C GLY A 117 1.85 1.53 -5.53
N GLU A 118 0.69 1.49 -4.88
CA GLU A 118 0.31 2.42 -3.81
C GLU A 118 0.48 1.81 -2.41
N VAL A 119 0.71 2.66 -1.41
CA VAL A 119 0.62 2.25 0.00
C VAL A 119 -0.85 2.01 0.35
N VAL A 120 -1.17 0.78 0.74
CA VAL A 120 -2.53 0.34 1.07
C VAL A 120 -2.74 0.10 2.56
N ALA A 121 -1.68 -0.01 3.34
CA ALA A 121 -1.76 -0.05 4.79
C ALA A 121 -0.49 0.48 5.44
N GLU A 122 -0.61 0.92 6.69
CA GLU A 122 0.51 1.04 7.60
C GLU A 122 0.25 0.10 8.79
N VAL A 123 1.23 -0.75 9.09
CA VAL A 123 1.21 -1.60 10.28
C VAL A 123 2.22 -1.07 11.28
N ASP A 124 1.85 -1.04 12.55
CA ASP A 124 2.75 -0.60 13.61
C ASP A 124 2.60 -1.42 14.89
N ALA A 125 3.65 -1.39 15.69
CA ALA A 125 3.64 -1.87 17.06
C ALA A 125 3.98 -0.70 17.98
N CYS A 126 3.15 -0.43 18.97
CA CYS A 126 3.32 0.69 19.87
C CYS A 126 2.96 0.37 21.32
N VAL A 127 3.37 1.25 22.22
CA VAL A 127 2.96 1.27 23.62
C VAL A 127 2.47 2.66 23.99
N GLU A 128 1.96 2.81 25.22
CA GLU A 128 1.48 4.08 25.76
C GLU A 128 0.36 4.69 24.91
N TYR A 129 -0.59 3.86 24.46
CA TYR A 129 -1.76 4.28 23.69
C TYR A 129 -1.36 5.01 22.39
N GLY A 130 -0.40 4.43 21.65
CA GLY A 130 0.11 5.00 20.40
C GLY A 130 1.14 6.12 20.53
N ARG A 131 1.47 6.58 21.75
CA ARG A 131 2.44 7.68 21.93
C ARG A 131 3.88 7.27 21.64
N ARG A 132 4.19 5.98 21.83
CA ARG A 132 5.53 5.43 21.59
C ARG A 132 5.46 4.29 20.59
N VAL A 133 5.73 4.60 19.33
CA VAL A 133 5.88 3.61 18.25
C VAL A 133 7.22 2.88 18.42
N LEU A 134 7.16 1.56 18.48
CA LEU A 134 8.33 0.67 18.59
C LEU A 134 8.93 0.38 17.21
N ASN A 135 8.05 0.13 16.25
CA ASN A 135 8.35 0.04 14.83
C ASN A 135 7.07 0.23 14.01
N PHE A 136 7.21 0.62 12.74
CA PHE A 136 6.12 0.68 11.77
C PHE A 136 6.61 0.27 10.39
N ARG A 137 5.68 -0.08 9.51
CA ARG A 137 5.93 -0.42 8.12
C ARG A 137 4.77 0.03 7.24
N GLN A 138 5.09 0.78 6.19
CA GLN A 138 4.16 0.98 5.08
C GLN A 138 4.13 -0.28 4.21
N VAL A 139 2.93 -0.66 3.79
CA VAL A 139 2.65 -1.86 3.01
C VAL A 139 2.09 -1.41 1.68
N ALA A 140 2.84 -1.66 0.61
CA ALA A 140 2.36 -1.39 -0.74
C ALA A 140 1.47 -2.53 -1.25
N ASP A 141 0.55 -2.24 -2.17
CA ASP A 141 -0.26 -3.27 -2.82
C ASP A 141 0.59 -4.36 -3.52
N VAL A 142 1.75 -3.98 -4.05
CA VAL A 142 2.74 -4.88 -4.66
C VAL A 142 3.43 -5.80 -3.66
N ASP A 143 3.38 -5.49 -2.36
CA ASP A 143 3.84 -6.41 -1.30
C ASP A 143 2.87 -7.57 -1.11
N LEU A 144 1.61 -7.40 -1.52
CA LEU A 144 0.51 -8.35 -1.36
C LEU A 144 0.22 -9.14 -2.64
N VAL A 145 -0.64 -10.15 -2.52
CA VAL A 145 -1.11 -10.95 -3.65
C VAL A 145 -2.63 -10.78 -3.75
N PRO A 146 -3.16 -10.26 -4.87
CA PRO A 146 -4.60 -10.12 -5.05
C PRO A 146 -5.34 -11.44 -4.82
N GLY A 147 -6.38 -11.40 -3.99
CA GLY A 147 -7.24 -12.53 -3.65
C GLY A 147 -6.63 -13.56 -2.70
N LYS A 148 -5.37 -13.41 -2.26
CA LYS A 148 -4.71 -14.36 -1.35
C LYS A 148 -4.26 -13.68 -0.07
N PHE A 149 -4.26 -14.43 1.03
CA PHE A 149 -3.66 -13.97 2.28
C PHE A 149 -2.13 -13.97 2.18
N VAL A 150 -1.55 -12.92 2.76
CA VAL A 150 -0.11 -12.70 2.90
C VAL A 150 0.16 -12.32 4.35
N GLN A 151 1.25 -12.85 4.90
CA GLN A 151 1.73 -12.51 6.24
C GLN A 151 2.72 -11.36 6.13
N ILE A 152 2.37 -10.23 6.75
CA ILE A 152 3.24 -9.04 6.83
C ILE A 152 3.95 -9.09 8.18
N PRO A 153 5.25 -9.42 8.22
CA PRO A 153 6.00 -9.42 9.47
C PRO A 153 6.39 -7.99 9.86
N LEU A 154 6.27 -7.69 11.15
CA LEU A 154 6.77 -6.48 11.80
C LEU A 154 7.57 -6.86 13.05
N ALA A 155 8.90 -6.81 12.94
CA ALA A 155 9.80 -7.04 14.07
C ALA A 155 9.94 -5.77 14.93
N PHE A 156 9.98 -5.91 16.25
CA PHE A 156 10.18 -4.79 17.18
C PHE A 156 10.76 -5.25 18.52
N ARG A 157 11.44 -4.31 19.19
CA ARG A 157 11.90 -4.46 20.57
C ARG A 157 10.88 -3.85 21.51
N TYR A 158 10.33 -4.66 22.40
CA TYR A 158 9.26 -4.29 23.31
C TYR A 158 9.79 -4.10 24.75
N PRO A 159 9.67 -2.90 25.33
CA PRO A 159 10.22 -2.57 26.64
C PRO A 159 9.29 -2.91 27.82
N GLY A 160 8.08 -3.43 27.57
CA GLY A 160 6.99 -3.52 28.56
C GLY A 160 5.87 -2.50 28.32
N GLY A 161 4.80 -2.57 29.12
CA GLY A 161 3.60 -1.71 29.00
C GLY A 161 2.46 -2.36 28.21
N LYS A 162 1.39 -1.64 27.88
CA LYS A 162 0.30 -2.21 27.05
C LYS A 162 0.70 -2.15 25.59
N LEU A 163 1.02 -3.31 25.00
CA LEU A 163 1.37 -3.46 23.60
C LEU A 163 0.11 -3.39 22.72
N GLU A 164 0.22 -2.61 21.66
CA GLU A 164 -0.71 -2.57 20.56
C GLU A 164 -0.01 -2.96 19.25
N CYS A 165 -0.68 -3.72 18.41
CA CYS A 165 -0.28 -4.05 17.04
C CYS A 165 -1.41 -3.57 16.12
N ARG A 166 -1.19 -2.46 15.42
CA ARG A 166 -2.25 -1.70 14.75
C ARG A 166 -2.13 -1.79 13.24
N LEU A 167 -3.26 -1.61 12.56
CA LEU A 167 -3.30 -1.45 11.10
C LEU A 167 -4.10 -0.19 10.78
N TRP A 168 -3.41 0.82 10.24
CA TRP A 168 -4.00 2.01 9.65
C TRP A 168 -4.25 1.79 8.17
N TRP A 169 -5.46 2.08 7.71
CA TRP A 169 -5.84 2.04 6.31
C TRP A 169 -6.00 3.47 5.77
N PRO A 170 -5.21 3.88 4.75
CA PRO A 170 -5.21 5.25 4.24
C PRO A 170 -6.36 5.55 3.28
N GLY A 171 -7.27 4.61 3.02
CA GLY A 171 -8.32 4.75 2.03
C GLY A 171 -7.98 4.19 0.64
N MET A 172 -6.83 3.54 0.50
CA MET A 172 -6.29 2.98 -0.75
C MET A 172 -6.18 1.47 -0.65
N GLY A 173 -6.52 0.77 -1.73
CA GLY A 173 -6.67 -0.67 -1.80
C GLY A 173 -7.83 -1.16 -0.92
N SER A 174 -8.72 -1.99 -1.46
CA SER A 174 -9.65 -2.72 -0.59
C SER A 174 -8.90 -3.89 0.05
N LEU A 175 -8.95 -4.00 1.37
CA LEU A 175 -8.20 -5.00 2.15
C LEU A 175 -9.13 -5.83 3.02
N ARG A 176 -8.71 -7.06 3.29
CA ARG A 176 -9.25 -7.93 4.34
C ARG A 176 -8.14 -8.31 5.31
N VAL A 177 -8.40 -8.16 6.60
CA VAL A 177 -7.48 -8.55 7.67
C VAL A 177 -8.08 -9.75 8.39
N ASP A 178 -7.33 -10.86 8.45
CA ASP A 178 -7.76 -12.09 9.13
C ASP A 178 -7.40 -12.03 10.61
N LYS A 179 -6.11 -11.93 10.90
CA LYS A 179 -5.62 -11.95 12.28
C LYS A 179 -4.25 -11.32 12.41
N VAL A 180 -3.84 -11.09 13.66
CA VAL A 180 -2.46 -10.79 14.03
C VAL A 180 -1.94 -11.90 14.93
N ALA A 181 -0.85 -12.54 14.53
CA ALA A 181 -0.14 -13.53 15.34
C ALA A 181 1.17 -12.95 15.87
N LEU A 182 1.45 -13.15 17.15
CA LEU A 182 2.64 -12.63 17.81
C LEU A 182 3.56 -13.77 18.22
N PHE A 183 4.84 -13.61 17.89
CA PHE A 183 5.91 -14.51 18.28
C PHE A 183 6.98 -13.73 19.04
N LYS A 184 7.50 -14.32 20.11
CA LYS A 184 8.77 -13.89 20.70
C LYS A 184 9.90 -14.45 19.84
N VAL A 185 10.95 -13.66 19.62
CA VAL A 185 12.14 -14.10 18.89
C VAL A 185 13.38 -13.98 19.76
N GLU A 186 14.17 -15.05 19.80
CA GLU A 186 15.41 -15.14 20.59
C GLU A 186 16.61 -15.37 19.67
N GLY A 187 17.76 -14.77 20.00
CA GLY A 187 18.98 -14.84 19.18
C GLY A 187 18.95 -13.97 17.92
N ALA A 188 17.92 -13.13 17.75
CA ALA A 188 17.78 -12.25 16.62
C ALA A 188 18.53 -10.92 16.78
N ARG A 189 19.02 -10.40 15.66
CA ARG A 189 19.58 -9.04 15.54
C ARG A 189 18.58 -8.16 14.81
N LEU A 190 17.70 -7.50 15.56
CA LEU A 190 16.60 -6.74 14.96
C LEU A 190 17.09 -5.52 14.18
N GLU A 191 18.31 -5.05 14.46
CA GLU A 191 18.96 -3.94 13.76
C GLU A 191 19.23 -4.26 12.28
N GLU A 192 19.28 -5.55 11.92
CA GLU A 192 19.47 -6.01 10.53
C GLU A 192 18.17 -5.88 9.70
N VAL A 193 17.00 -5.89 10.36
CA VAL A 193 15.69 -5.86 9.70
C VAL A 193 14.91 -4.57 9.95
N ILE A 194 15.18 -3.86 11.06
CA ILE A 194 14.55 -2.58 11.40
C ILE A 194 15.40 -1.45 10.83
N LYS A 195 14.96 -0.89 9.70
CA LYS A 195 15.57 0.30 9.11
C LYS A 195 14.95 1.56 9.71
N ARG A 196 15.72 2.32 10.50
CA ARG A 196 15.30 3.64 10.97
C ARG A 196 15.84 4.71 10.06
N ALA A 197 14.97 5.57 9.54
CA ALA A 197 15.41 6.79 8.89
C ALA A 197 16.15 7.66 9.92
N PRO A 198 17.23 8.36 9.53
CA PRO A 198 17.82 9.38 10.37
C PRO A 198 16.77 10.44 10.71
N ARG A 199 16.90 11.07 11.88
CA ARG A 199 15.96 12.13 12.28
C ARG A 199 15.94 13.23 11.21
N PRO A 200 14.77 13.67 10.73
CA PRO A 200 14.69 14.78 9.80
C PRO A 200 15.25 16.04 10.49
N VAL A 201 16.03 16.80 9.74
CA VAL A 201 16.48 18.14 10.15
C VAL A 201 15.54 19.12 9.44
N PRO A 202 14.63 19.81 10.17
CA PRO A 202 13.71 20.76 9.55
C PRO A 202 14.49 21.86 8.82
N SER A 203 14.10 22.18 7.59
CA SER A 203 14.71 23.26 6.81
C SER A 203 14.27 24.66 7.27
N GLY A 204 13.44 24.76 8.31
CA GLY A 204 12.81 26.00 8.77
C GLY A 204 11.56 26.38 7.97
N GLU A 205 10.93 27.50 8.31
CA GLU A 205 9.77 28.03 7.59
C GLU A 205 10.19 28.61 6.22
N PRO A 206 9.35 28.46 5.18
CA PRO A 206 9.58 29.12 3.90
C PRO A 206 9.69 30.65 4.10
N SER A 207 10.82 31.24 3.75
CA SER A 207 11.06 32.68 3.82
C SER A 207 11.57 33.23 2.48
N GLY A 208 11.37 34.51 2.22
CA GLY A 208 11.85 35.16 0.99
C GLY A 208 11.05 34.85 -0.30
N LEU A 209 9.85 34.26 -0.18
CA LEU A 209 8.97 34.03 -1.32
C LEU A 209 8.13 35.29 -1.60
N ALA A 210 8.26 35.85 -2.80
CA ALA A 210 7.42 36.95 -3.24
C ALA A 210 5.98 36.47 -3.47
N TYR A 211 5.02 37.05 -2.74
CA TYR A 211 3.60 36.79 -2.99
C TYR A 211 3.21 37.35 -4.36
N ARG A 212 2.73 36.49 -5.26
CA ARG A 212 2.22 36.88 -6.57
C ARG A 212 0.69 36.97 -6.51
N ALA A 213 0.17 38.19 -6.39
CA ALA A 213 -1.25 38.45 -6.58
C ALA A 213 -1.53 38.70 -8.08
N GLU A 214 -2.30 37.82 -8.73
CA GLU A 214 -2.92 38.16 -10.02
C GLU A 214 -4.29 38.80 -9.74
N PRO A 215 -4.55 40.05 -10.19
CA PRO A 215 -5.89 40.63 -10.08
C PRO A 215 -6.89 39.75 -10.84
N ARG A 216 -8.09 39.55 -10.28
CA ARG A 216 -9.12 38.68 -10.87
C ARG A 216 -9.36 39.11 -12.33
N PRO A 217 -8.92 38.33 -13.33
CA PRO A 217 -8.90 38.79 -14.72
C PRO A 217 -10.25 38.57 -15.44
N PHE A 218 -11.31 38.22 -14.71
CA PHE A 218 -12.62 37.89 -15.26
C PHE A 218 -13.74 38.48 -14.39
N PRO A 219 -14.83 38.96 -15.02
CA PRO A 219 -15.95 39.60 -14.32
C PRO A 219 -16.89 38.59 -13.63
N ASP A 220 -16.88 37.33 -14.09
CA ASP A 220 -17.77 36.28 -13.61
C ASP A 220 -17.41 35.73 -12.22
N LEU A 221 -18.37 35.04 -11.59
CA LEU A 221 -18.17 34.35 -10.31
C LEU A 221 -17.07 33.26 -10.38
N PHE A 222 -16.92 32.60 -11.54
CA PHE A 222 -15.93 31.55 -11.75
C PHE A 222 -15.11 31.81 -13.02
N PRO A 223 -13.79 31.52 -13.00
CA PRO A 223 -12.99 31.54 -14.21
C PRO A 223 -13.56 30.56 -15.24
N ARG A 224 -13.70 31.02 -16.48
CA ARG A 224 -14.06 30.16 -17.61
C ARG A 224 -12.86 30.01 -18.54
N SER A 225 -12.65 28.79 -19.03
CA SER A 225 -11.67 28.57 -20.09
C SER A 225 -12.18 29.14 -21.42
N LYS A 226 -11.28 29.27 -22.40
CA LYS A 226 -11.68 29.40 -23.81
C LYS A 226 -12.44 28.14 -24.27
N PRO A 227 -13.19 28.21 -25.39
CA PRO A 227 -13.78 27.02 -26.00
C PRO A 227 -12.73 25.92 -26.26
N PRO A 228 -13.11 24.64 -26.13
CA PRO A 228 -12.16 23.54 -26.30
C PRO A 228 -11.59 23.49 -27.72
N SER A 229 -10.44 22.83 -27.84
CA SER A 229 -9.91 22.39 -29.13
C SER A 229 -10.90 21.40 -29.77
N PRO A 230 -11.16 21.49 -31.09
CA PRO A 230 -11.94 20.47 -31.79
C PRO A 230 -11.26 19.10 -31.77
N ARG A 231 -9.97 19.03 -31.43
CA ARG A 231 -9.24 17.78 -31.18
C ARG A 231 -8.76 17.74 -29.74
N LEU A 232 -9.17 16.72 -29.00
CA LEU A 232 -8.68 16.46 -27.64
C LEU A 232 -7.67 15.31 -27.63
N VAL A 233 -6.61 15.49 -26.84
CA VAL A 233 -5.75 14.40 -26.39
C VAL A 233 -6.38 13.84 -25.11
N VAL A 234 -6.71 12.56 -25.10
CA VAL A 234 -7.41 11.90 -24.00
C VAL A 234 -6.52 10.84 -23.38
N ALA A 235 -6.39 10.85 -22.06
CA ALA A 235 -5.60 9.87 -21.34
C ALA A 235 -6.38 9.24 -20.19
N ASP A 236 -6.33 7.91 -20.10
CA ASP A 236 -6.90 7.15 -18.99
C ASP A 236 -5.89 7.05 -17.85
N VAL A 237 -6.16 7.77 -16.75
CA VAL A 237 -5.28 7.80 -15.59
C VAL A 237 -5.80 6.94 -14.44
N ARG A 238 -6.93 6.24 -14.60
CA ARG A 238 -7.60 5.48 -13.52
C ARG A 238 -6.68 4.46 -12.86
N LYS A 239 -5.82 3.82 -13.65
CA LYS A 239 -4.88 2.76 -13.22
C LYS A 239 -3.51 3.29 -12.77
N LEU A 240 -3.30 4.61 -12.78
CA LEU A 240 -2.03 5.18 -12.34
C LEU A 240 -2.00 5.41 -10.82
N PRO A 241 -0.78 5.44 -10.23
CA PRO A 241 -0.54 5.96 -8.89
C PRO A 241 -1.12 7.37 -8.68
N ARG A 242 -1.45 7.73 -7.43
CA ARG A 242 -1.95 9.05 -7.04
C ARG A 242 -1.02 10.17 -7.44
N ASP A 243 0.29 9.99 -7.27
CA ASP A 243 1.27 11.02 -7.63
C ASP A 243 1.27 11.29 -9.14
N TRP A 244 1.11 10.24 -9.94
CA TRP A 244 0.93 10.37 -11.39
C TRP A 244 -0.41 11.03 -11.74
N LYS A 245 -1.50 10.67 -11.06
CA LYS A 245 -2.81 11.31 -11.22
C LYS A 245 -2.74 12.81 -10.89
N LEU A 246 -2.06 13.19 -9.81
CA LEU A 246 -1.88 14.58 -9.41
C LEU A 246 -0.98 15.34 -10.39
N ALA A 247 0.15 14.74 -10.80
CA ALA A 247 1.03 15.36 -11.79
C ALA A 247 0.28 15.62 -13.11
N LEU A 248 -0.52 14.65 -13.57
CA LEU A 248 -1.25 14.75 -14.82
C LEU A 248 -2.48 15.66 -14.73
N VAL A 249 -3.21 15.72 -13.62
CA VAL A 249 -4.30 16.70 -13.44
C VAL A 249 -3.77 18.13 -13.42
N THR A 250 -2.63 18.34 -12.75
CA THR A 250 -1.96 19.64 -12.74
C THR A 250 -1.48 20.01 -14.14
N LEU A 251 -0.88 19.06 -14.88
CA LEU A 251 -0.51 19.27 -16.28
C LEU A 251 -1.73 19.65 -17.13
N GLN A 252 -2.88 18.98 -16.97
CA GLN A 252 -4.13 19.34 -17.64
C GLN A 252 -4.49 20.80 -17.37
N GLY A 253 -4.45 21.24 -16.12
CA GLY A 253 -4.72 22.64 -15.75
C GLY A 253 -3.79 23.64 -16.45
N ILE A 254 -2.49 23.34 -16.48
CA ILE A 254 -1.47 24.19 -17.12
C ILE A 254 -1.72 24.29 -18.63
N VAL A 255 -1.85 23.14 -19.32
CA VAL A 255 -2.07 23.09 -20.77
C VAL A 255 -3.38 23.76 -21.15
N ASN A 256 -4.45 23.49 -20.39
CA ASN A 256 -5.78 23.99 -20.71
C ASN A 256 -5.98 25.47 -20.38
N ARG A 257 -5.05 26.12 -19.66
CA ARG A 257 -5.07 27.57 -19.42
C ARG A 257 -5.00 28.36 -20.72
N GLU A 258 -4.24 27.89 -21.72
CA GLU A 258 -4.21 28.53 -23.04
C GLU A 258 -5.43 28.18 -23.90
N ARG A 259 -5.73 26.88 -24.01
CA ARG A 259 -6.90 26.32 -24.70
C ARG A 259 -7.13 24.88 -24.24
N PRO A 260 -8.35 24.49 -23.85
CA PRO A 260 -8.62 23.11 -23.44
C PRO A 260 -8.32 22.12 -24.56
N THR A 261 -7.29 21.31 -24.36
CA THR A 261 -6.75 20.38 -25.38
C THR A 261 -6.46 19.00 -24.78
N LEU A 262 -6.22 18.93 -23.46
CA LEU A 262 -5.94 17.71 -22.73
C LEU A 262 -7.14 17.34 -21.85
N TYR A 263 -7.55 16.07 -21.86
CA TYR A 263 -8.68 15.57 -21.10
C TYR A 263 -8.32 14.23 -20.43
N MET A 264 -8.47 14.16 -19.11
CA MET A 264 -8.13 12.99 -18.31
C MET A 264 -9.39 12.22 -17.92
N LEU A 265 -9.33 10.90 -17.99
CA LEU A 265 -10.34 10.01 -17.41
C LEU A 265 -9.89 9.61 -16.00
N PHE A 266 -10.52 10.20 -14.98
CA PHE A 266 -10.32 9.90 -13.57
C PHE A 266 -11.32 8.86 -13.05
N PHE A 267 -12.52 8.85 -13.62
CA PHE A 267 -13.64 8.00 -13.26
C PHE A 267 -14.27 7.39 -14.52
N SER A 268 -15.06 6.32 -14.35
CA SER A 268 -15.82 5.73 -15.45
C SER A 268 -16.86 6.70 -16.04
N THR A 269 -17.36 7.64 -15.24
CA THR A 269 -18.31 8.66 -15.67
C THR A 269 -17.72 9.74 -16.58
N ASP A 270 -16.38 9.88 -16.65
CA ASP A 270 -15.75 10.89 -17.50
C ASP A 270 -15.92 10.58 -18.99
N GLU A 271 -16.01 9.30 -19.34
CA GLU A 271 -16.30 8.86 -20.72
C GLU A 271 -17.66 9.36 -21.21
N PHE A 272 -18.65 9.39 -20.32
CA PHE A 272 -19.97 9.94 -20.62
C PHE A 272 -19.90 11.44 -20.95
N TRP A 273 -19.14 12.21 -20.19
CA TRP A 273 -18.98 13.65 -20.43
C TRP A 273 -18.19 13.94 -21.70
N LEU A 274 -17.14 13.16 -21.95
CA LEU A 274 -16.36 13.23 -23.18
C LEU A 274 -17.25 12.98 -24.42
N GLU A 275 -18.11 11.96 -24.35
CA GLU A 275 -19.08 11.67 -25.41
C GLU A 275 -20.09 12.82 -25.60
N TRP A 276 -20.53 13.45 -24.51
CA TRP A 276 -21.38 14.64 -24.58
C TRP A 276 -20.71 15.82 -25.29
N LEU A 277 -19.40 16.05 -25.06
CA LEU A 277 -18.64 17.10 -25.76
C LEU A 277 -18.61 16.84 -27.28
N ARG A 278 -18.55 15.57 -27.70
CA ARG A 278 -18.63 15.19 -29.12
C ARG A 278 -20.01 15.41 -29.70
N LYS A 279 -21.06 14.95 -29.01
CA LYS A 279 -22.46 15.11 -29.45
C LYS A 279 -22.88 16.56 -29.62
N ARG A 280 -22.33 17.46 -28.80
CA ARG A 280 -22.53 18.92 -28.91
C ARG A 280 -21.73 19.57 -30.05
N GLY A 281 -20.87 18.81 -30.74
CA GLY A 281 -20.01 19.30 -31.83
C GLY A 281 -18.83 20.16 -31.36
N TRP A 282 -18.59 20.26 -30.04
CA TRP A 282 -17.49 21.05 -29.48
C TRP A 282 -16.14 20.33 -29.66
N VAL A 283 -16.17 19.00 -29.69
CA VAL A 283 -15.02 18.14 -29.97
C VAL A 283 -15.34 17.25 -31.16
N LYS A 284 -14.49 17.26 -32.17
CA LYS A 284 -14.62 16.48 -33.41
C LYS A 284 -13.74 15.24 -33.39
N GLU A 285 -12.53 15.38 -32.87
CA GLU A 285 -11.50 14.34 -32.86
C GLU A 285 -11.03 14.02 -31.44
N ILE A 286 -10.79 12.74 -31.19
CA ILE A 286 -10.17 12.25 -29.96
C ILE A 286 -8.91 11.48 -30.35
N GLU A 287 -7.80 11.87 -29.72
CA GLU A 287 -6.56 11.14 -29.75
C GLU A 287 -6.37 10.47 -28.39
N ALA A 288 -6.66 9.16 -28.31
CA ALA A 288 -6.41 8.39 -27.10
C ALA A 288 -4.91 8.10 -26.94
N VAL A 289 -4.39 8.34 -25.74
CA VAL A 289 -3.00 8.07 -25.39
C VAL A 289 -2.92 6.76 -24.61
N SER A 290 -2.12 5.82 -25.11
CA SER A 290 -1.92 4.51 -24.49
C SER A 290 -1.12 4.55 -23.18
N ASP A 291 -0.09 5.41 -23.12
CA ASP A 291 0.68 5.66 -21.91
C ASP A 291 0.59 7.14 -21.50
N PRO A 292 -0.22 7.48 -20.48
CA PRO A 292 -0.37 8.87 -20.04
C PRO A 292 0.93 9.54 -19.60
N ARG A 293 1.96 8.79 -19.20
CA ARG A 293 3.23 9.34 -18.70
C ARG A 293 3.98 10.12 -19.77
N ILE A 294 3.77 9.81 -21.05
CA ILE A 294 4.40 10.53 -22.17
C ILE A 294 3.93 11.99 -22.27
N LEU A 295 2.80 12.32 -21.64
CA LEU A 295 2.19 13.64 -21.72
C LEU A 295 3.07 14.73 -21.11
N LEU A 296 3.84 14.43 -20.05
CA LEU A 296 4.81 15.38 -19.48
C LEU A 296 5.84 15.81 -20.52
N LYS A 297 6.37 14.87 -21.31
CA LYS A 297 7.31 15.17 -22.40
C LYS A 297 6.60 15.91 -23.54
N ARG A 298 5.43 15.44 -23.96
CA ARG A 298 4.66 16.02 -25.07
C ARG A 298 4.28 17.49 -24.82
N PHE A 299 3.87 17.80 -23.60
CA PHE A 299 3.46 19.14 -23.19
C PHE A 299 4.55 19.88 -22.41
N GLY A 300 5.80 19.42 -22.47
CA GLY A 300 6.92 19.98 -21.71
C GLY A 300 7.15 21.47 -21.94
N LYS A 301 6.80 22.01 -23.13
CA LYS A 301 6.88 23.45 -23.42
C LYS A 301 6.05 24.33 -22.48
N PHE A 302 5.02 23.76 -21.84
CA PHE A 302 4.16 24.46 -20.88
C PHE A 302 4.69 24.35 -19.43
N VAL A 303 5.64 23.45 -19.18
CA VAL A 303 6.14 23.12 -17.85
C VAL A 303 7.45 23.83 -17.60
N LYS A 304 7.50 24.69 -16.58
CA LYS A 304 8.72 25.43 -16.18
C LYS A 304 9.51 24.76 -15.06
N GLY A 305 8.95 23.74 -14.43
CA GLY A 305 9.53 23.04 -13.29
C GLY A 305 8.50 22.13 -12.61
N MET A 306 8.87 21.55 -11.47
CA MET A 306 8.01 20.71 -10.64
C MET A 306 8.01 21.21 -9.20
N VAL A 307 6.88 21.04 -8.51
CA VAL A 307 6.77 21.24 -7.06
C VAL A 307 6.75 19.85 -6.43
N ILE A 308 7.70 19.60 -5.53
CA ILE A 308 7.75 18.38 -4.72
C ILE A 308 6.97 18.65 -3.43
N TYR A 309 6.04 17.77 -3.10
CA TYR A 309 5.16 17.85 -1.94
C TYR A 309 5.30 16.60 -1.08
N ASP A 310 4.80 16.67 0.16
CA ASP A 310 4.79 15.61 1.17
C ASP A 310 3.43 14.91 1.31
#